data_AF-A0A7S0L659-F1
#
_entry.id   AF-A0A7S0L659-F1
#
_cell.length_a   1.000
_cell.length_b   1.000
_cell.length_c   1.000
_cell.angle_alpha   90.00
_cell.angle_beta   90.00
_cell.angle_gamma   90.00
#
_symmetry.space_group_name_H-M   'P 1'
#
loop_
_entity.id
_entity.type
_entity.pdbx_description
1 polymer ?
#
loop_
_entity_poly.entity_id
_entity_poly.type
_entity_poly.pdbx_seq_one_letter_code
_entity_poly.pdbx_strand_id
1 'polypeptide(L)'
;KRAFCAACNYKCLLTHGKHNSGRQPSWDKILALQDALRDPECNVTMWIDTDVVLRTAFSLPPLMRTSMAATRDYGGLNCGILLLTRSAASETLLRLAWREARFDSAPGLEQSAMRLILGNLAPLSSQMTVMENLVRFSPLATFVPPAVRRNRTLRQFTPLYHAAGCSLLPKRKEACAHYFKKELTLAAANLHPGRCPPIDPHLLAARPLANRDTFIAISEGGKLLTSCEWQGRADGSKRRLCPLTKGAAVSVNTS
;
A
#
# COMPACT_ATOMS: atom_id res chain seq x y z
N LYS A 1 -4.30 6.93 14.70
CA LYS A 1 -4.19 5.44 14.59
C LYS A 1 -4.87 4.76 15.79
N ARG A 2 -4.36 4.84 17.03
CA ARG A 2 -5.07 4.28 18.22
C ARG A 2 -6.53 4.74 18.34
N ALA A 3 -6.80 6.04 18.17
CA ALA A 3 -8.16 6.57 18.19
C ALA A 3 -9.07 5.97 17.09
N PHE A 4 -8.52 5.68 15.90
CA PHE A 4 -9.27 5.00 14.83
C PHE A 4 -9.59 3.56 15.21
N CYS A 5 -8.61 2.82 15.73
CA CYS A 5 -8.85 1.47 16.21
C CYS A 5 -9.90 1.43 17.34
N ALA A 6 -9.85 2.38 18.28
CA ALA A 6 -10.85 2.53 19.33
C ALA A 6 -12.25 2.90 18.78
N ALA A 7 -12.31 3.76 17.76
CA ALA A 7 -13.56 4.14 17.10
C ALA A 7 -14.24 2.93 16.42
N CYS A 8 -13.43 2.02 15.86
CA CYS A 8 -13.90 0.86 15.11
C CYS A 8 -13.82 -0.48 15.83
N ASN A 9 -13.46 -0.47 17.12
CA ASN A 9 -13.20 -1.69 17.91
C ASN A 9 -12.24 -2.66 17.20
N TYR A 10 -11.20 -2.12 16.56
CA TYR A 10 -10.15 -2.90 15.93
C TYR A 10 -8.97 -3.14 16.88
N LYS A 11 -8.35 -4.31 16.76
CA LYS A 11 -7.05 -4.58 17.38
C LYS A 11 -6.01 -3.61 16.83
N CYS A 12 -5.32 -2.88 17.71
CA CYS A 12 -4.32 -1.89 17.33
C CYS A 12 -2.91 -2.42 17.58
N LEU A 13 -2.23 -2.86 16.52
CA LEU A 13 -0.84 -3.28 16.58
C LEU A 13 0.06 -2.11 16.21
N LEU A 14 0.85 -1.63 17.17
CA LEU A 14 1.90 -0.65 16.92
C LEU A 14 3.24 -1.36 17.01
N THR A 15 3.91 -1.50 15.88
CA THR A 15 5.22 -2.13 15.79
C THR A 15 6.28 -1.17 16.33
N HIS A 16 6.55 -1.27 17.62
CA HIS A 16 7.61 -0.54 18.30
C HIS A 16 8.87 -1.41 18.36
N GLY A 17 9.47 -1.71 17.21
CA GLY A 17 10.69 -2.51 17.15
C GLY A 17 11.11 -2.75 15.70
N LYS A 18 12.42 -2.74 15.45
CA LYS A 18 12.94 -3.37 14.24
C LYS A 18 12.73 -4.87 14.41
N HIS A 19 12.26 -5.58 13.38
CA HIS A 19 12.28 -7.05 13.39
C HIS A 19 13.73 -7.61 13.34
N ASN A 20 14.73 -6.74 13.48
CA ASN A 20 16.17 -7.00 13.38
C ASN A 20 16.53 -7.95 12.24
N SER A 21 15.89 -7.71 11.10
CA SER A 21 15.88 -8.63 9.97
C SER A 21 17.13 -8.54 9.09
N GLY A 22 18.08 -7.67 9.44
CA GLY A 22 19.23 -7.31 8.62
C GLY A 22 18.90 -6.43 7.40
N ARG A 23 17.61 -6.18 7.13
CA ARG A 23 17.14 -5.34 6.01
C ARG A 23 16.81 -3.92 6.45
N GLN A 24 16.58 -3.06 5.45
CA GLN A 24 16.10 -1.69 5.69
C GLN A 24 14.75 -1.70 6.44
N PRO A 25 14.48 -0.74 7.33
CA PRO A 25 13.26 -0.73 8.16
C PRO A 25 11.93 -0.77 7.39
N SER A 26 11.90 -0.36 6.11
CA SER A 26 10.69 -0.44 5.31
C SER A 26 10.24 -1.88 5.04
N TRP A 27 11.17 -2.85 5.08
CA TRP A 27 10.92 -4.28 4.91
C TRP A 27 10.29 -4.94 6.13
N ASP A 28 10.43 -4.36 7.32
CA ASP A 28 9.87 -4.89 8.56
C ASP A 28 8.34 -4.99 8.49
N LYS A 29 7.68 -4.21 7.61
CA LYS A 29 6.24 -4.33 7.35
C LYS A 29 5.82 -5.71 6.85
N ILE A 30 6.67 -6.38 6.08
CA ILE A 30 6.36 -7.72 5.55
C ILE A 30 6.24 -8.72 6.69
N LEU A 31 7.18 -8.68 7.63
CA LEU A 31 7.20 -9.57 8.79
C LEU A 31 6.05 -9.26 9.74
N ALA A 32 5.81 -7.97 10.03
CA ALA A 32 4.69 -7.55 10.84
C ALA A 32 3.33 -7.98 10.27
N LEU A 33 3.16 -7.90 8.94
CA LEU A 33 1.97 -8.39 8.26
C LEU A 33 1.84 -9.91 8.31
N GLN A 34 2.94 -10.65 8.17
CA GLN A 34 2.93 -12.11 8.32
C GLN A 34 2.53 -12.53 9.74
N ASP A 35 3.05 -11.87 10.76
CA ASP A 35 2.70 -12.15 12.15
C ASP A 35 1.24 -11.80 12.46
N ALA A 36 0.74 -10.67 11.94
CA ALA A 36 -0.66 -10.29 12.07
C ALA A 36 -1.62 -11.29 11.38
N LEU A 37 -1.27 -11.82 10.21
CA LEU A 37 -2.11 -12.79 9.51
C LEU A 37 -2.10 -14.19 10.13
N ARG A 38 -1.07 -14.53 10.93
CA ARG A 38 -1.01 -15.78 11.71
C ARG A 38 -1.93 -15.76 12.93
N ASP A 39 -2.28 -14.57 13.42
CA ASP A 39 -3.22 -14.42 14.52
C ASP A 39 -4.62 -14.90 14.08
N PRO A 40 -5.19 -15.93 14.72
CA PRO A 40 -6.47 -16.50 14.30
C PRO A 40 -7.64 -15.51 14.39
N GLU A 41 -7.51 -14.45 15.20
CA GLU A 41 -8.51 -13.40 15.38
C GLU A 41 -8.46 -12.33 14.28
N CYS A 42 -7.37 -12.27 13.50
CA CYS A 42 -7.13 -11.23 12.51
C CYS A 42 -7.49 -11.69 11.09
N ASN A 43 -8.78 -11.71 10.74
CA ASN A 43 -9.21 -12.08 9.38
C ASN A 43 -8.89 -11.01 8.33
N VAL A 44 -8.88 -9.73 8.72
CA VAL A 44 -8.53 -8.59 7.86
C VAL A 44 -7.48 -7.75 8.59
N THR A 45 -6.35 -7.55 7.95
CA THR A 45 -5.24 -6.73 8.46
C THR A 45 -5.05 -5.53 7.56
N MET A 46 -4.94 -4.33 8.14
CA MET A 46 -4.58 -3.10 7.43
C MET A 46 -3.23 -2.60 7.92
N TRP A 47 -2.23 -2.59 7.04
CA TRP A 47 -1.00 -1.86 7.23
C TRP A 47 -1.19 -0.39 6.90
N ILE A 48 -0.59 0.48 7.73
CA ILE A 48 -0.63 1.93 7.55
C ILE A 48 0.76 2.49 7.91
N ASP A 49 1.45 3.07 6.92
CA ASP A 49 2.74 3.74 7.10
C ASP A 49 2.65 4.85 8.15
N THR A 50 3.79 5.14 8.78
CA THR A 50 3.87 6.08 9.91
C THR A 50 3.43 7.50 9.54
N ASP A 51 3.67 7.91 8.30
CA ASP A 51 3.37 9.24 7.74
C ASP A 51 1.95 9.34 7.14
N VAL A 52 1.09 8.34 7.39
CA VAL A 52 -0.34 8.37 7.08
C VAL A 52 -1.17 8.77 8.30
N VAL A 53 -2.07 9.71 8.10
CA VAL A 53 -3.06 10.19 9.07
C VAL A 53 -4.43 9.65 8.71
N LEU A 54 -5.10 9.00 9.66
CA LEU A 54 -6.52 8.64 9.58
C LEU A 54 -7.34 9.85 10.02
N ARG A 55 -8.06 10.47 9.09
CA ARG A 55 -8.82 11.72 9.30
C ARG A 55 -10.21 11.45 9.89
N THR A 56 -10.79 10.28 9.60
CA THR A 56 -12.09 9.86 10.13
C THR A 56 -12.10 8.34 10.32
N ALA A 57 -13.07 7.84 11.09
CA ALA A 57 -13.30 6.42 11.28
C ALA A 57 -14.11 5.85 10.11
N PHE A 58 -13.81 4.62 9.71
CA PHE A 58 -14.53 3.91 8.66
C PHE A 58 -14.32 2.40 8.78
N SER A 59 -15.33 1.64 8.36
CA SER A 59 -15.31 0.19 8.35
C SER A 59 -14.40 -0.36 7.24
N LEU A 60 -13.52 -1.31 7.58
CA LEU A 60 -12.60 -1.96 6.63
C LEU A 60 -13.24 -3.02 5.73
N PRO A 61 -14.15 -3.90 6.19
CA PRO A 61 -14.72 -4.97 5.36
C PRO A 61 -15.27 -4.52 3.99
N PRO A 62 -15.97 -3.37 3.84
CA PRO A 62 -16.42 -2.88 2.53
C PRO A 62 -15.28 -2.60 1.52
N LEU A 63 -14.03 -2.44 2.00
CA LEU A 63 -12.85 -2.25 1.15
C LEU A 63 -12.33 -3.57 0.56
N MET A 64 -12.67 -4.70 1.17
CA MET A 64 -12.12 -6.02 0.82
C MET A 64 -12.96 -6.72 -0.25
N ARG A 65 -12.83 -6.26 -1.50
CA ARG A 65 -13.47 -6.91 -2.67
C ARG A 65 -12.73 -8.18 -3.14
N THR A 66 -11.46 -8.29 -2.79
CA THR A 66 -10.57 -9.41 -3.11
C THR A 66 -9.72 -9.72 -1.89
N SER A 67 -8.79 -10.68 -1.99
CA SER A 67 -7.90 -11.04 -0.88
C SER A 67 -6.99 -9.89 -0.43
N MET A 68 -6.61 -9.00 -1.34
CA MET A 68 -5.68 -7.92 -1.09
C MET A 68 -6.22 -6.62 -1.66
N ALA A 69 -6.01 -5.50 -0.97
CA ALA A 69 -6.31 -4.19 -1.50
C ALA A 69 -5.21 -3.19 -1.14
N ALA A 70 -4.81 -2.34 -2.08
CA ALA A 70 -3.82 -1.30 -1.81
C ALA A 70 -4.23 0.02 -2.46
N THR A 71 -3.65 1.09 -1.98
CA THR A 71 -3.89 2.42 -2.57
C THR A 71 -3.01 2.61 -3.81
N ARG A 72 -3.26 3.69 -4.55
CA ARG A 72 -2.46 4.05 -5.73
C ARG A 72 -1.86 5.44 -5.54
N ASP A 73 -0.59 5.58 -5.86
CA ASP A 73 0.10 6.86 -6.01
C ASP A 73 0.36 7.18 -7.49
N TYR A 74 1.18 8.20 -7.76
CA TYR A 74 1.53 8.59 -9.12
C TYR A 74 2.29 7.49 -9.88
N GLY A 75 3.18 6.77 -9.21
CA GLY A 75 4.07 5.77 -9.80
C GLY A 75 3.42 4.40 -9.97
N GLY A 76 2.30 4.15 -9.27
CA GLY A 76 1.56 2.90 -9.35
C GLY A 76 0.98 2.51 -8.00
N LEU A 77 1.00 1.21 -7.71
CA LEU A 77 0.52 0.64 -6.46
C LEU A 77 1.30 1.22 -5.27
N ASN A 78 0.61 1.77 -4.29
CA ASN A 78 1.21 2.28 -3.07
C ASN A 78 0.91 1.33 -1.90
N CYS A 79 1.96 0.74 -1.34
CA CYS A 79 1.89 -0.22 -0.25
C CYS A 79 2.06 0.45 1.13
N GLY A 80 2.00 1.78 1.19
CA GLY A 80 1.94 2.51 2.46
C GLY A 80 0.58 2.37 3.14
N ILE A 81 -0.45 2.03 2.37
CA ILE A 81 -1.75 1.57 2.87
C ILE A 81 -2.11 0.29 2.12
N LEU A 82 -2.08 -0.83 2.85
CA LEU A 82 -2.27 -2.17 2.30
C LEU A 82 -3.23 -2.94 3.23
N LEU A 83 -4.29 -3.51 2.66
CA LEU A 83 -5.21 -4.39 3.36
C LEU A 83 -5.04 -5.81 2.82
N LEU A 84 -5.03 -6.78 3.72
CA LEU A 84 -4.86 -8.19 3.43
C LEU A 84 -5.92 -8.99 4.21
N THR A 85 -6.62 -9.90 3.55
CA THR A 85 -7.32 -10.98 4.24
C THR A 85 -6.36 -12.10 4.59
N ARG A 86 -6.69 -12.88 5.61
CA ARG A 86 -6.03 -14.16 5.87
C ARG A 86 -6.38 -15.15 4.75
N SER A 87 -5.47 -15.27 3.78
CA SER A 87 -5.63 -16.14 2.63
C SER A 87 -4.28 -16.59 2.07
N ALA A 88 -4.29 -17.71 1.34
CA ALA A 88 -3.10 -18.23 0.65
C ALA A 88 -2.49 -17.21 -0.33
N ALA A 89 -3.31 -16.35 -0.94
CA ALA A 89 -2.85 -15.30 -1.85
C ALA A 89 -2.05 -14.22 -1.11
N SER A 90 -2.58 -13.72 0.01
CA SER A 90 -1.89 -12.73 0.86
C SER A 90 -0.56 -13.27 1.40
N GLU A 91 -0.58 -14.49 1.94
CA GLU A 91 0.62 -15.15 2.46
C GLU A 91 1.67 -15.40 1.37
N THR A 92 1.23 -15.83 0.19
CA THR A 92 2.12 -16.05 -0.95
C THR A 92 2.76 -14.75 -1.42
N LEU A 93 1.99 -13.66 -1.52
CA LEU A 93 2.55 -12.34 -1.88
C LEU A 93 3.62 -11.91 -0.88
N LEU A 94 3.33 -11.96 0.43
CA LEU A 94 4.27 -11.54 1.47
C LEU A 94 5.54 -12.39 1.48
N ARG A 95 5.40 -13.72 1.34
CA ARG A 95 6.54 -14.65 1.27
C ARG A 95 7.42 -14.38 0.04
N LEU A 96 6.81 -14.18 -1.13
CA LEU A 96 7.55 -13.87 -2.34
C LEU A 96 8.24 -12.50 -2.25
N ALA A 97 7.55 -11.49 -1.72
CA ALA A 97 8.11 -10.16 -1.51
C ALA A 97 9.33 -10.25 -0.60
N TRP A 98 9.21 -10.95 0.53
CA TRP A 98 10.33 -11.18 1.44
C TRP A 98 11.54 -11.84 0.77
N ARG A 99 11.34 -12.75 -0.17
CA ARG A 99 12.46 -13.42 -0.86
C ARG A 99 13.12 -12.57 -1.94
N GLU A 100 12.51 -11.45 -2.34
CA GLU A 100 12.99 -10.66 -3.45
C GLU A 100 14.17 -9.75 -3.07
N ALA A 101 15.37 -10.33 -3.11
CA ALA A 101 16.60 -9.67 -2.70
C ALA A 101 17.05 -8.51 -3.61
N ARG A 102 16.52 -8.40 -4.84
CA ARG A 102 16.91 -7.30 -5.76
C ARG A 102 16.60 -5.93 -5.19
N PHE A 103 15.64 -5.82 -4.27
CA PHE A 103 15.19 -4.55 -3.70
C PHE A 103 15.57 -4.39 -2.23
N ASP A 104 16.60 -5.11 -1.76
CA ASP A 104 17.05 -5.03 -0.35
C ASP A 104 17.63 -3.65 0.00
N SER A 105 18.11 -2.91 -1.01
CA SER A 105 18.65 -1.56 -0.87
C SER A 105 17.92 -0.55 -1.74
N ALA A 106 17.83 0.70 -1.25
CA ALA A 106 17.36 1.84 -2.03
C ALA A 106 18.08 1.92 -3.41
N PRO A 107 17.39 2.36 -4.47
CA PRO A 107 16.09 3.04 -4.46
C PRO A 107 14.86 2.11 -4.49
N GLY A 108 15.04 0.80 -4.66
CA GLY A 108 13.94 -0.16 -4.59
C GLY A 108 13.74 -0.65 -3.17
N LEU A 109 12.48 -0.81 -2.76
CA LEU A 109 12.12 -1.31 -1.44
C LEU A 109 11.00 -2.36 -1.60
N GLU A 110 10.35 -2.75 -0.49
CA GLU A 110 9.31 -3.78 -0.46
C GLU A 110 8.14 -3.47 -1.41
N GLN A 111 7.81 -2.20 -1.62
CA GLN A 111 6.80 -1.77 -2.59
C GLN A 111 7.17 -2.20 -4.03
N SER A 112 8.44 -2.01 -4.42
CA SER A 112 8.93 -2.42 -5.74
C SER A 112 8.92 -3.95 -5.89
N ALA A 113 9.27 -4.68 -4.83
CA ALA A 113 9.17 -6.14 -4.81
C ALA A 113 7.73 -6.61 -5.03
N MET A 114 6.76 -6.05 -4.30
CA MET A 114 5.35 -6.39 -4.47
C MET A 114 4.83 -6.05 -5.87
N ARG A 115 5.16 -4.86 -6.40
CA ARG A 115 4.82 -4.46 -7.77
C ARG A 115 5.39 -5.43 -8.79
N LEU A 116 6.63 -5.88 -8.61
CA LEU A 116 7.25 -6.86 -9.49
C LEU A 116 6.48 -8.18 -9.47
N ILE A 117 6.17 -8.70 -8.29
CA ILE A 117 5.50 -9.99 -8.11
C ILE A 117 4.09 -9.96 -8.70
N LEU A 118 3.29 -8.95 -8.33
CA LEU A 118 1.94 -8.75 -8.88
C LEU A 118 2.00 -8.49 -10.40
N GLY A 119 3.02 -7.76 -10.82
CA GLY A 119 3.36 -7.48 -12.21
C GLY A 119 3.86 -8.69 -12.99
N ASN A 120 4.09 -9.86 -12.37
CA ASN A 120 4.49 -11.10 -13.06
C ASN A 120 3.52 -12.27 -12.84
N LEU A 121 2.86 -12.37 -11.69
CA LEU A 121 2.02 -13.51 -11.32
C LEU A 121 0.53 -13.21 -11.45
N ALA A 122 -0.09 -13.66 -12.55
CA ALA A 122 -1.52 -13.42 -12.83
C ALA A 122 -2.46 -13.90 -11.70
N PRO A 123 -2.25 -15.07 -11.05
CA PRO A 123 -3.09 -15.50 -9.94
C PRO A 123 -3.09 -14.56 -8.73
N LEU A 124 -1.97 -13.87 -8.47
CA LEU A 124 -1.90 -12.88 -7.39
C LEU A 124 -2.47 -11.52 -7.84
N SER A 125 -2.25 -11.16 -9.11
CA SER A 125 -2.78 -9.92 -9.69
C SER A 125 -4.30 -9.88 -9.65
N SER A 126 -4.98 -10.99 -9.92
CA SER A 126 -6.46 -11.06 -9.88
C SER A 126 -7.03 -10.96 -8.46
N GLN A 127 -6.18 -11.15 -7.44
CA GLN A 127 -6.54 -11.06 -6.03
C GLN A 127 -6.26 -9.67 -5.42
N MET A 128 -5.78 -8.72 -6.23
CA MET A 128 -5.46 -7.35 -5.80
C MET A 128 -6.49 -6.33 -6.31
N THR A 129 -7.11 -5.62 -5.37
CA THR A 129 -7.96 -4.46 -5.63
C THR A 129 -7.15 -3.18 -5.44
N VAL A 130 -7.25 -2.26 -6.39
CA VAL A 130 -6.71 -0.91 -6.26
C VAL A 130 -7.81 0.01 -5.75
N MET A 131 -7.58 0.64 -4.60
CA MET A 131 -8.47 1.64 -4.02
C MET A 131 -8.02 3.03 -4.47
N GLU A 132 -8.71 3.57 -5.46
CA GLU A 132 -8.59 4.97 -5.83
C GLU A 132 -9.41 5.82 -4.86
N ASN A 133 -9.00 7.06 -4.66
CA ASN A 133 -9.72 8.05 -3.85
C ASN A 133 -9.84 7.77 -2.34
N LEU A 134 -9.20 6.73 -1.80
CA LEU A 134 -9.14 6.51 -0.35
C LEU A 134 -8.17 7.49 0.36
N VAL A 135 -7.18 7.98 -0.38
CA VAL A 135 -6.05 8.74 0.14
C VAL A 135 -5.92 10.07 -0.56
N ARG A 136 -5.73 11.11 0.25
CA ARG A 136 -5.22 12.39 -0.22
C ARG A 136 -3.72 12.45 0.04
N PHE A 137 -2.94 12.68 -1.00
CA PHE A 137 -1.51 12.94 -0.87
C PHE A 137 -1.21 14.40 -0.51
N SER A 138 -0.05 14.63 0.10
CA SER A 138 0.44 15.98 0.39
C SER A 138 0.41 16.88 -0.85
N PRO A 139 -0.08 18.14 -0.75
CA PRO A 139 -0.04 19.07 -1.89
C PRO A 139 1.39 19.45 -2.31
N LEU A 140 2.35 19.23 -1.40
CA LEU A 140 3.77 19.48 -1.63
C LEU A 140 4.46 18.39 -2.44
N ALA A 141 3.83 17.22 -2.58
CA ALA A 141 4.32 16.12 -3.40
C ALA A 141 4.29 16.54 -4.87
N THR A 142 5.45 16.94 -5.40
CA THR A 142 5.61 17.42 -6.78
C THR A 142 5.40 16.32 -7.82
N PHE A 143 5.54 15.05 -7.41
CA PHE A 143 5.22 13.90 -8.23
C PHE A 143 3.70 13.68 -8.39
N VAL A 144 2.85 14.34 -7.61
CA VAL A 144 1.38 14.19 -7.75
C VAL A 144 0.85 15.19 -8.78
N PRO A 145 0.11 14.75 -9.82
CA PRO A 145 -0.42 15.64 -10.85
C PRO A 145 -1.26 16.78 -10.26
N PRO A 146 -1.17 18.03 -10.80
CA PRO A 146 -1.94 19.17 -10.30
C PRO A 146 -3.45 18.92 -10.22
N ALA A 147 -4.02 18.19 -11.18
CA ALA A 147 -5.46 17.84 -11.20
C ALA A 147 -5.87 17.01 -9.98
N VAL A 148 -5.06 16.01 -9.60
CA VAL A 148 -5.30 15.19 -8.39
C VAL A 148 -5.11 16.03 -7.13
N ARG A 149 -4.06 16.87 -7.06
CA ARG A 149 -3.81 17.76 -5.91
C ARG A 149 -4.92 18.78 -5.68
N ARG A 150 -5.55 19.26 -6.75
CA ARG A 150 -6.63 20.26 -6.71
C ARG A 150 -8.03 19.65 -6.60
N ASN A 151 -8.17 18.32 -6.67
CA ASN A 151 -9.46 17.65 -6.59
C ASN A 151 -10.16 17.98 -5.26
N ARG A 152 -11.29 18.71 -5.33
CA ARG A 152 -12.02 19.18 -4.16
C ARG A 152 -12.61 18.03 -3.34
N THR A 153 -13.18 17.02 -4.02
CA THR A 153 -13.74 15.83 -3.38
C THR A 153 -12.68 15.12 -2.56
N LEU A 154 -11.49 14.92 -3.13
CA LEU A 154 -10.39 14.28 -2.39
C LEU A 154 -9.93 15.13 -1.20
N ARG A 155 -9.91 16.45 -1.35
CA ARG A 155 -9.50 17.34 -0.25
C ARG A 155 -10.45 17.28 0.93
N GLN A 156 -11.75 17.19 0.67
CA GLN A 156 -12.78 17.30 1.69
C GLN A 156 -13.07 15.94 2.32
N PHE A 157 -13.21 14.88 1.52
CA PHE A 157 -13.89 13.67 1.95
C PHE A 157 -12.98 12.46 2.14
N THR A 158 -11.75 12.42 1.61
CA THR A 158 -10.91 11.21 1.81
C THR A 158 -10.65 10.95 3.27
N PRO A 159 -10.81 9.70 3.73
CA PRO A 159 -10.60 9.38 5.13
C PRO A 159 -9.13 9.29 5.52
N LEU A 160 -8.22 9.19 4.54
CA LEU A 160 -6.78 9.11 4.76
C LEU A 160 -6.06 10.31 4.15
N TYR A 161 -4.98 10.72 4.82
CA TYR A 161 -3.98 11.63 4.29
C TYR A 161 -2.59 10.98 4.37
N HIS A 162 -1.83 11.01 3.28
CA HIS A 162 -0.47 10.45 3.23
C HIS A 162 0.54 11.57 2.96
N ALA A 163 1.49 11.74 3.87
CA ALA A 163 2.56 12.72 3.75
C ALA A 163 3.75 12.21 2.89
N ALA A 164 3.50 11.30 1.93
CA ALA A 164 4.52 10.72 1.08
C ALA A 164 5.41 11.81 0.46
N GLY A 165 6.73 11.62 0.54
CA GLY A 165 7.72 12.56 0.02
C GLY A 165 8.01 13.77 0.92
N CYS A 166 7.31 13.95 2.04
CA CYS A 166 7.67 15.02 2.99
C CYS A 166 9.05 14.80 3.64
N SER A 167 9.45 13.55 3.85
CA SER A 167 10.81 13.21 4.31
C SER A 167 11.89 13.47 3.26
N LEU A 168 11.53 13.47 1.98
CA LEU A 168 12.45 13.66 0.85
C LEU A 168 12.70 15.13 0.51
N LEU A 169 11.95 16.05 1.13
CA LEU A 169 11.99 17.49 0.82
C LEU A 169 12.45 18.30 2.06
N PRO A 170 13.74 18.24 2.44
CA PRO A 170 14.24 18.90 3.66
C PRO A 170 13.97 20.40 3.67
N LYS A 171 14.03 21.06 2.50
CA LYS A 171 13.70 22.49 2.33
C LYS A 171 12.21 22.83 2.52
N ARG A 172 11.34 21.83 2.68
CA ARG A 172 9.90 21.99 2.90
C ARG A 172 9.41 21.36 4.19
N LYS A 173 10.33 21.06 5.13
CA LYS A 173 10.02 20.43 6.41
C LYS A 173 8.94 21.19 7.19
N GLU A 174 9.04 22.51 7.26
CA GLU A 174 8.06 23.37 7.93
C GLU A 174 6.67 23.31 7.28
N ALA A 175 6.61 23.42 5.96
CA ALA A 175 5.36 23.32 5.22
C ALA A 175 4.73 21.92 5.38
N CYS A 176 5.53 20.85 5.35
CA CYS A 176 5.08 19.50 5.64
C CYS A 176 4.55 19.36 7.07
N ALA A 177 5.27 19.88 8.07
CA ALA A 177 4.83 19.89 9.46
C ALA A 177 3.51 20.65 9.65
N HIS A 178 3.34 21.79 8.96
CA HIS A 178 2.10 22.56 8.97
C HIS A 178 0.91 21.73 8.45
N TYR A 179 1.05 21.09 7.28
CA TYR A 179 -0.02 20.23 6.76
C TYR A 179 -0.27 19.02 7.66
N PHE A 180 0.77 18.39 8.19
CA PHE A 180 0.63 17.25 9.08
C PHE A 180 -0.14 17.63 10.36
N LYS A 181 0.22 18.77 10.99
CA LYS A 181 -0.48 19.31 12.16
C LYS A 181 -1.94 19.59 11.85
N LYS A 182 -2.23 20.22 10.69
CA LYS A 182 -3.60 20.48 10.26
C LYS A 182 -4.43 19.20 10.13
N GLU A 183 -3.90 18.18 9.46
CA GLU A 183 -4.62 16.92 9.25
C GLU A 183 -4.78 16.14 10.57
N LEU A 184 -3.83 16.25 11.51
CA LEU A 184 -3.98 15.72 12.87
C LEU A 184 -5.07 16.44 13.67
N THR A 185 -5.17 17.77 13.58
CA THR A 185 -6.25 18.53 14.23
C THR A 185 -7.62 18.12 13.67
N LEU A 186 -7.73 17.94 12.35
CA LEU A 186 -8.95 17.42 11.73
C LEU A 186 -9.26 15.99 12.20
N ALA A 187 -8.27 15.12 12.30
CA ALA A 187 -8.46 13.76 12.79
C ALA A 187 -8.98 13.73 14.24
N ALA A 188 -8.41 14.56 15.12
CA ALA A 188 -8.83 14.66 16.51
C ALA A 188 -10.31 15.10 16.66
N ALA A 189 -10.80 15.94 15.75
CA ALA A 189 -12.18 16.40 15.75
C ALA A 189 -13.20 15.36 15.22
N ASN A 190 -12.75 14.34 14.49
CA ASN A 190 -13.65 13.39 13.79
C ASN A 190 -13.54 11.94 14.30
N LEU A 191 -12.46 11.58 15.01
CA LEU A 191 -12.25 10.23 15.54
C LEU A 191 -12.84 10.10 16.95
N HIS A 192 -14.13 9.81 17.02
CA HIS A 192 -14.83 9.52 18.28
C HIS A 192 -14.92 8.01 18.54
N PRO A 193 -14.69 7.54 19.78
CA PRO A 193 -14.85 6.13 20.16
C PRO A 193 -16.25 5.58 19.82
N GLY A 194 -16.33 4.31 19.41
CA GLY A 194 -17.59 3.60 19.14
C GLY A 194 -18.34 4.00 17.86
N ARG A 195 -17.79 4.88 17.02
CA ARG A 195 -18.38 5.24 15.72
C ARG A 195 -17.51 4.73 14.57
N CYS A 196 -18.00 3.71 13.87
CA CYS A 196 -17.34 3.15 12.70
C CYS A 196 -18.31 3.05 11.52
N PRO A 197 -18.64 4.18 10.88
CA PRO A 197 -19.56 4.16 9.77
C PRO A 197 -18.98 3.34 8.59
N PRO A 198 -19.84 2.80 7.71
CA PRO A 198 -19.36 2.37 6.41
C PRO A 198 -18.69 3.55 5.71
N ILE A 199 -17.63 3.27 4.96
CA ILE A 199 -17.03 4.28 4.11
C ILE A 199 -18.02 4.70 3.01
N ASP A 200 -18.05 6.00 2.71
CA ASP A 200 -18.88 6.55 1.65
C ASP A 200 -18.58 5.83 0.32
N PRO A 201 -19.57 5.18 -0.32
CA PRO A 201 -19.40 4.51 -1.59
C PRO A 201 -18.85 5.41 -2.71
N HIS A 202 -19.12 6.71 -2.67
CA HIS A 202 -18.58 7.67 -3.64
C HIS A 202 -17.06 7.88 -3.49
N LEU A 203 -16.49 7.53 -2.33
CA LEU A 203 -15.05 7.49 -2.10
C LEU A 203 -14.43 6.14 -2.43
N LEU A 204 -15.25 5.11 -2.65
CA LEU A 204 -14.84 3.77 -3.06
C LEU A 204 -14.70 3.65 -4.57
N ALA A 205 -13.71 4.34 -5.13
CA ALA A 205 -13.26 4.08 -6.49
C ALA A 205 -12.35 2.84 -6.50
N ALA A 206 -12.92 1.67 -6.23
CA ALA A 206 -12.20 0.39 -6.25
C ALA A 206 -12.25 -0.25 -7.63
N ARG A 207 -11.10 -0.72 -8.12
CA ARG A 207 -10.98 -1.41 -9.41
C ARG A 207 -9.94 -2.54 -9.37
N PRO A 208 -9.96 -3.48 -10.33
CA PRO A 208 -8.89 -4.45 -10.47
C PRO A 208 -7.52 -3.81 -10.71
N LEU A 209 -6.46 -4.53 -10.33
CA LEU A 209 -5.08 -4.16 -10.64
C LEU A 209 -4.85 -4.12 -12.15
N ALA A 210 -4.28 -3.02 -12.65
CA ALA A 210 -3.90 -2.85 -14.04
C ALA A 210 -2.37 -2.84 -14.20
N ASN A 211 -1.88 -3.10 -15.42
CA ASN A 211 -0.43 -3.14 -15.70
C ASN A 211 0.30 -1.85 -15.27
N ARG A 212 -0.34 -0.69 -15.44
CA ARG A 212 0.19 0.62 -15.03
C ARG A 212 0.43 0.75 -13.51
N ASP A 213 -0.24 -0.05 -12.70
CA ASP A 213 -0.09 -0.01 -11.23
C ASP A 213 1.13 -0.82 -10.78
N THR A 214 1.57 -1.78 -11.60
CA THR A 214 2.74 -2.62 -11.33
C THR A 214 4.04 -2.06 -11.94
N PHE A 215 3.98 -0.87 -12.51
CA PHE A 215 5.14 -0.19 -13.06
C PHE A 215 6.15 0.16 -11.95
N ILE A 216 7.43 -0.08 -12.21
CA ILE A 216 8.53 0.24 -11.31
C ILE A 216 9.41 1.27 -12.01
N ALA A 217 9.37 2.51 -11.55
CA ALA A 217 10.18 3.58 -12.13
C ALA A 217 11.68 3.31 -11.93
N ILE A 218 12.53 3.91 -12.77
CA ILE A 218 13.99 3.82 -12.62
C ILE A 218 14.42 4.30 -11.22
N SER A 219 13.79 5.37 -10.74
CA SER A 219 13.97 5.96 -9.41
C SER A 219 13.45 5.10 -8.26
N GLU A 220 12.83 3.96 -8.54
CA GLU A 220 12.29 3.00 -7.56
C GLU A 220 12.93 1.60 -7.74
N GLY A 221 14.09 1.53 -8.40
CA GLY A 221 14.80 0.27 -8.65
C GLY A 221 14.45 -0.39 -9.97
N GLY A 222 13.74 0.28 -10.88
CA GLY A 222 13.44 -0.26 -12.22
C GLY A 222 14.69 -0.59 -13.05
N LYS A 223 15.83 0.06 -12.78
CA LYS A 223 17.13 -0.29 -13.37
C LYS A 223 17.67 -1.66 -12.93
N LEU A 224 17.18 -2.22 -11.83
CA LEU A 224 17.58 -3.53 -11.29
C LEU A 224 16.90 -4.69 -12.05
N LEU A 225 16.04 -4.36 -13.01
CA LEU A 225 15.25 -5.28 -13.84
C LEU A 225 15.90 -5.51 -15.21
N THR A 226 17.23 -5.52 -15.27
CA THR A 226 18.00 -5.62 -16.53
C THR A 226 17.76 -6.93 -17.29
N SER A 227 17.41 -8.01 -16.59
CA SER A 227 17.20 -9.34 -17.16
C SER A 227 15.74 -9.64 -17.55
N CYS A 228 14.89 -8.61 -17.69
CA CYS A 228 13.46 -8.82 -17.95
C CYS A 228 13.12 -8.69 -19.44
N GLU A 229 12.45 -9.71 -19.95
CA GLU A 229 12.04 -9.83 -21.36
C GLU A 229 10.64 -9.28 -21.57
N TRP A 230 10.37 -8.74 -22.76
CA TRP A 230 9.04 -8.31 -23.15
C TRP A 230 8.29 -9.47 -23.80
N GLN A 231 7.17 -9.89 -23.21
CA GLN A 231 6.29 -10.90 -23.77
C GLN A 231 4.99 -10.26 -24.26
N GLY A 232 4.58 -10.61 -25.48
CA GLY A 232 3.27 -10.24 -26.02
C GLY A 232 2.16 -11.00 -25.31
N ARG A 233 1.03 -10.34 -25.06
CA ARG A 233 -0.21 -10.95 -24.58
C ARG A 233 -1.19 -11.17 -25.74
N ALA A 234 -2.17 -12.04 -25.53
CA ALA A 234 -3.24 -12.32 -26.49
C ALA A 234 -4.09 -11.09 -26.85
N ASP A 235 -4.13 -10.08 -25.98
CA ASP A 235 -4.83 -8.80 -26.19
C ASP A 235 -4.00 -7.76 -26.97
N GLY A 236 -2.82 -8.14 -27.48
CA GLY A 236 -1.90 -7.25 -28.21
C GLY A 236 -1.05 -6.36 -27.31
N SER A 237 -1.26 -6.36 -25.99
CA SER A 237 -0.42 -5.61 -25.06
C SER A 237 0.91 -6.34 -24.79
N LYS A 238 1.97 -5.58 -24.47
CA LYS A 238 3.25 -6.15 -24.04
C LYS A 238 3.38 -6.08 -22.53
N ARG A 239 3.82 -7.16 -21.89
CA ARG A 239 4.17 -7.21 -20.47
C ARG A 239 5.66 -7.50 -20.34
N ARG A 240 6.32 -6.83 -19.40
CA ARG A 240 7.70 -7.15 -19.04
C ARG A 240 7.68 -8.31 -18.05
N LEU A 241 8.18 -9.48 -18.45
CA LEU A 241 8.36 -10.61 -17.57
C LEU A 241 9.77 -10.59 -16.98
N CYS A 242 9.82 -10.63 -15.66
CA CYS A 242 11.05 -10.67 -14.91
C CYS A 242 11.12 -12.02 -14.19
N PRO A 243 12.15 -12.85 -14.43
CA PRO A 243 12.36 -14.02 -13.58
C PRO A 243 12.47 -13.55 -12.12
N LEU A 244 11.72 -14.19 -11.23
CA LEU A 244 11.84 -14.01 -9.79
C LEU A 244 13.17 -14.63 -9.32
N THR A 245 13.74 -14.14 -8.22
CA THR A 245 14.98 -14.69 -7.65
C THR A 245 14.83 -16.21 -7.37
N LYS A 246 15.90 -16.98 -7.63
CA LYS A 246 15.90 -18.47 -7.53
C LYS A 246 15.36 -18.90 -6.16
N GLY A 247 14.35 -19.79 -6.15
CA GLY A 247 13.62 -20.21 -4.94
C GLY A 247 12.17 -19.72 -4.85
N ALA A 248 11.70 -18.95 -5.84
CA ALA A 248 10.33 -18.49 -5.99
C ALA A 248 9.43 -19.41 -6.84
N ALA A 249 9.87 -20.64 -7.16
CA ALA A 249 9.02 -21.66 -7.76
C ALA A 249 7.95 -22.08 -6.74
N VAL A 250 6.91 -21.27 -6.65
CA VAL A 250 5.72 -21.57 -5.87
C VAL A 250 4.75 -22.21 -6.83
N SER A 251 4.53 -23.52 -6.67
CA SER A 251 3.31 -24.16 -7.10
C SER A 251 2.15 -23.42 -6.42
N VAL A 252 1.52 -22.50 -7.15
CA VAL A 252 0.25 -21.91 -6.71
C VAL A 252 -0.76 -23.03 -6.85
N ASN A 253 -0.94 -23.82 -5.79
CA ASN A 253 -2.01 -24.80 -5.75
C ASN A 253 -3.32 -24.02 -5.81
N THR A 254 -3.99 -24.09 -6.95
CA THR A 254 -5.39 -23.71 -7.11
C THR A 254 -6.22 -24.82 -6.47
N SER A 255 -6.48 -24.70 -5.17
CA SER A 255 -7.50 -25.48 -4.46
C SER A 255 -8.64 -24.55 -4.10
#